data_AF-A0A354RCQ6-F1
#
_entry.id   AF-A0A354RCQ6-F1
#
_cell.length_a   1.000
_cell.length_b   1.000
_cell.length_c   1.000
_cell.angle_alpha   90.00
_cell.angle_beta   90.00
_cell.angle_gamma   90.00
#
_symmetry.space_group_name_H-M   'P 1'
#
loop_
_entity.id
_entity.type
_entity.pdbx_description
1 polymer ?
#
loop_
_entity_poly.entity_id
_entity_poly.type
_entity_poly.pdbx_seq_one_letter_code
_entity_poly.pdbx_strand_id
1 'polypeptide(L)'
;MHNQLSGEKSLYLRQHAHQKVAWLPYAENSFDLAQKRDLPVLVSIGYSSCHWCQVMSRECFEDDYVSSIMNRHFTCILVDREERPDLDLIYMEAIRMFNQSAGWPLNAFCLPNGHPFWGGTYFPKEDVGRGLAPWPQVLMRIATHFKKSRKEFTENADHVIRNLRHANDAEISNTDSWKSNLLLKASQVLCSKHDDKNGGFTPAPKFPSSTKIDFLLAIQESQSVRKNPTFEKTIDRSVQTTLEKMASGTLFDHVNGGFFRYCVDDAWQSPHFEKMLADNALLISSYSKGYRKRRNPLFKYAVEKTIRWAFTNLGSPEQGFGSSISSEVNQFEGAQYLWSKEELLR
;
A
#
# COMPACT_ATOMS: atom_id res chain seq x y z
N MET A 1 4.58 28.59 -11.14
CA MET A 1 4.74 27.24 -11.71
C MET A 1 3.38 26.80 -12.17
N HIS A 2 3.31 26.07 -13.26
CA HIS A 2 2.06 25.48 -13.75
C HIS A 2 2.12 23.98 -13.53
N ASN A 3 0.96 23.39 -13.28
CA ASN A 3 0.77 21.95 -13.23
C ASN A 3 1.15 21.33 -14.58
N GLN A 4 1.85 20.18 -14.58
CA GLN A 4 2.34 19.51 -15.78
C GLN A 4 1.75 18.09 -15.97
N LEU A 5 0.72 17.72 -15.23
CA LEU A 5 0.17 16.36 -15.24
C LEU A 5 -0.81 16.06 -16.39
N SER A 6 -1.22 17.07 -17.17
CA SER A 6 -2.23 16.90 -18.22
C SER A 6 -1.80 15.97 -19.36
N GLY A 7 -0.48 15.84 -19.59
CA GLY A 7 0.11 14.97 -20.61
C GLY A 7 0.43 13.54 -20.14
N GLU A 8 0.21 13.24 -18.86
CA GLU A 8 0.54 11.93 -18.29
C GLU A 8 -0.44 10.84 -18.72
N LYS A 9 0.03 9.59 -18.81
CA LYS A 9 -0.82 8.45 -19.17
C LYS A 9 -1.71 8.02 -18.01
N SER A 10 -1.13 8.00 -16.80
CA SER A 10 -1.82 7.68 -15.56
C SER A 10 -3.15 8.41 -15.44
N LEU A 11 -4.20 7.65 -15.14
CA LEU A 11 -5.50 8.21 -14.79
C LEU A 11 -5.40 9.03 -13.49
N TYR A 12 -4.67 8.53 -12.50
CA TYR A 12 -4.48 9.18 -11.20
C TYR A 12 -3.80 10.55 -11.35
N LEU A 13 -2.72 10.64 -12.13
CA LEU A 13 -2.04 11.91 -12.37
C LEU A 13 -2.93 12.90 -13.12
N ARG A 14 -3.63 12.44 -14.16
CA ARG A 14 -4.55 13.30 -14.94
C ARG A 14 -5.71 13.84 -14.10
N GLN A 15 -6.22 13.09 -13.12
CA GLN A 15 -7.25 13.59 -12.20
C GLN A 15 -6.78 14.83 -11.41
N HIS A 16 -5.48 14.99 -11.19
CA HIS A 16 -4.89 16.12 -10.46
C HIS A 16 -4.43 17.26 -11.39
N ALA A 17 -4.59 17.14 -12.70
CA ALA A 17 -4.07 18.11 -13.68
C ALA A 17 -4.73 19.49 -13.62
N HIS A 18 -5.96 19.56 -13.09
CA HIS A 18 -6.72 20.81 -12.94
C HIS A 18 -6.50 21.51 -11.60
N GLN A 19 -5.78 20.88 -10.68
CA GLN A 19 -5.53 21.45 -9.36
C GLN A 19 -4.58 22.65 -9.43
N LYS A 20 -4.75 23.57 -8.49
CA LYS A 20 -3.90 24.76 -8.36
C LYS A 20 -2.51 24.46 -7.83
N VAL A 21 -2.32 23.31 -7.16
CA VAL A 21 -0.97 22.82 -6.86
C VAL A 21 -0.24 22.60 -8.19
N ALA A 22 0.94 23.19 -8.31
CA ALA A 22 1.79 23.09 -9.48
C ALA A 22 2.52 21.75 -9.49
N TRP A 23 1.75 20.67 -9.58
CA TRP A 23 2.25 19.31 -9.62
C TRP A 23 3.14 19.07 -10.84
N LEU A 24 4.23 18.34 -10.60
CA LEU A 24 5.14 17.84 -11.61
C LEU A 24 5.15 16.30 -11.57
N PRO A 25 5.40 15.62 -12.71
CA PRO A 25 5.67 14.19 -12.70
C PRO A 25 7.03 13.90 -12.05
N TYR A 26 7.26 12.65 -11.63
CA TYR A 26 8.57 12.23 -11.14
C TYR A 26 9.56 12.11 -12.31
N ALA A 27 10.33 13.16 -12.54
CA ALA A 27 11.31 13.25 -13.62
C ALA A 27 12.50 14.13 -13.23
N GLU A 28 13.64 13.93 -13.90
CA GLU A 28 14.91 14.63 -13.64
C GLU A 28 14.75 16.16 -13.66
N ASN A 29 14.02 16.68 -14.64
CA ASN A 29 13.70 18.10 -14.76
C ASN A 29 12.97 18.70 -13.54
N SER A 30 12.23 17.88 -12.78
CA SER A 30 11.53 18.32 -11.56
C SER A 30 12.50 18.52 -10.40
N PHE A 31 13.50 17.64 -10.29
CA PHE A 31 14.57 17.78 -9.29
C PHE A 31 15.55 18.90 -9.67
N ASP A 32 15.86 19.08 -10.95
CA ASP A 32 16.64 20.23 -11.43
C ASP A 32 15.97 21.56 -11.07
N LEU A 33 14.65 21.62 -11.22
CA LEU A 33 13.88 22.80 -10.83
C LEU A 33 13.92 23.03 -9.32
N ALA A 34 13.81 21.98 -8.51
CA ALA A 34 13.92 22.07 -7.07
C ALA A 34 15.30 22.60 -6.64
N GLN A 35 16.37 22.11 -7.28
CA GLN A 35 17.73 22.56 -7.03
C GLN A 35 17.92 24.03 -7.44
N LYS A 36 17.48 24.42 -8.65
CA LYS A 36 17.59 25.80 -9.14
C LYS A 36 16.84 26.81 -8.25
N ARG A 37 15.71 26.39 -7.67
CA ARG A 37 14.91 27.24 -6.78
C ARG A 37 15.35 27.19 -5.33
N ASP A 38 16.24 26.27 -4.99
CA ASP A 38 16.65 25.94 -3.63
C ASP A 38 15.47 25.67 -2.68
N LEU A 39 14.50 24.86 -3.15
CA LEU A 39 13.33 24.47 -2.37
C LEU A 39 13.29 22.97 -2.10
N PRO A 40 12.78 22.55 -0.92
CA PRO A 40 12.52 21.13 -0.67
C PRO A 40 11.51 20.58 -1.69
N VAL A 41 11.60 19.27 -1.91
CA VAL A 41 10.65 18.53 -2.74
C VAL A 41 9.60 17.89 -1.83
N LEU A 42 8.33 17.99 -2.21
CA LEU A 42 7.26 17.17 -1.66
C LEU A 42 6.89 16.13 -2.71
N VAL A 43 7.20 14.87 -2.44
CA VAL A 43 6.75 13.72 -3.25
C VAL A 43 5.48 13.17 -2.61
N SER A 44 4.35 13.30 -3.30
CA SER A 44 3.08 12.69 -2.92
C SER A 44 2.82 11.47 -3.79
N ILE A 45 2.64 10.29 -3.18
CA ILE A 45 2.40 9.03 -3.88
C ILE A 45 1.01 8.51 -3.54
N GLY A 46 0.23 8.20 -4.57
CA GLY A 46 -1.10 7.64 -4.45
C GLY A 46 -1.47 6.81 -5.68
N TYR A 47 -2.74 6.48 -5.80
CA TYR A 47 -3.30 5.76 -6.95
C TYR A 47 -4.80 6.02 -7.04
N SER A 48 -5.40 5.75 -8.21
CA SER A 48 -6.74 6.23 -8.57
C SER A 48 -7.88 5.78 -7.63
N SER A 49 -7.78 4.55 -7.11
CA SER A 49 -8.79 3.91 -6.25
C SER A 49 -8.55 4.11 -4.74
N CYS A 50 -7.51 4.85 -4.36
CA CYS A 50 -7.15 5.12 -2.96
C CYS A 50 -8.10 6.12 -2.29
N HIS A 51 -8.89 5.66 -1.31
CA HIS A 51 -9.83 6.50 -0.53
C HIS A 51 -9.14 7.73 0.09
N TRP A 52 -8.15 7.53 0.95
CA TRP A 52 -7.50 8.62 1.67
C TRP A 52 -6.76 9.59 0.74
N CYS A 53 -6.34 9.14 -0.44
CA CYS A 53 -5.74 9.99 -1.45
C CYS A 53 -6.79 10.95 -2.01
N GLN A 54 -8.00 10.47 -2.27
CA GLN A 54 -9.12 11.30 -2.70
C GLN A 54 -9.58 12.27 -1.61
N VAL A 55 -9.66 11.81 -0.36
CA VAL A 55 -9.98 12.67 0.80
C VAL A 55 -8.98 13.82 0.90
N MET A 56 -7.68 13.51 0.90
CA MET A 56 -6.63 14.54 0.98
C MET A 56 -6.63 15.47 -0.26
N SER A 57 -6.92 14.94 -1.44
CA SER A 57 -7.08 15.74 -2.66
C SER A 57 -8.15 16.81 -2.49
N ARG A 58 -9.36 16.40 -2.09
CA ARG A 58 -10.52 17.31 -1.91
C ARG A 58 -10.30 18.31 -0.78
N GLU A 59 -9.81 17.85 0.37
CA GLU A 59 -9.67 18.70 1.55
C GLU A 59 -8.46 19.64 1.49
N CYS A 60 -7.36 19.19 0.86
CA CYS A 60 -6.08 19.91 0.90
C CYS A 60 -5.61 20.38 -0.49
N PHE A 61 -5.51 19.51 -1.49
CA PHE A 61 -4.86 19.86 -2.76
C PHE A 61 -5.71 20.77 -3.65
N GLU A 62 -7.03 20.70 -3.52
CA GLU A 62 -7.98 21.60 -4.21
C GLU A 62 -8.17 22.95 -3.52
N ASP A 63 -7.72 23.09 -2.26
CA ASP A 63 -7.88 24.32 -1.49
C ASP A 63 -6.88 25.42 -1.91
N ASP A 64 -7.38 26.62 -2.13
CA ASP A 64 -6.61 27.78 -2.59
C ASP A 64 -5.53 28.20 -1.58
N TYR A 65 -5.85 28.17 -0.29
CA TYR A 65 -4.92 28.58 0.75
C TYR A 65 -3.80 27.54 0.87
N VAL A 66 -4.13 26.25 0.94
CA VAL A 66 -3.16 25.16 1.03
C VAL A 66 -2.27 25.10 -0.22
N SER A 67 -2.85 25.12 -1.41
CA SER A 67 -2.09 25.09 -2.66
C SER A 67 -1.14 26.28 -2.79
N SER A 68 -1.52 27.46 -2.28
CA SER A 68 -0.64 28.62 -2.24
C SER A 68 0.59 28.42 -1.35
N ILE A 69 0.46 27.68 -0.24
CA ILE A 69 1.59 27.34 0.64
C ILE A 69 2.50 26.34 -0.07
N MET A 70 1.91 25.27 -0.63
CA MET A 70 2.65 24.24 -1.37
C MET A 70 3.49 24.85 -2.50
N ASN A 71 2.87 25.66 -3.36
CA ASN A 71 3.53 26.28 -4.51
C ASN A 71 4.63 27.29 -4.15
N ARG A 72 4.50 27.95 -2.99
CA ARG A 72 5.48 28.93 -2.51
C ARG A 72 6.72 28.26 -1.91
N HIS A 73 6.54 27.12 -1.26
CA HIS A 73 7.57 26.56 -0.39
C HIS A 73 8.16 25.23 -0.87
N PHE A 74 7.52 24.56 -1.83
CA PHE A 74 7.92 23.23 -2.27
C PHE A 74 7.93 23.12 -3.80
N THR A 75 8.78 22.22 -4.29
CA THR A 75 8.58 21.61 -5.60
C THR A 75 7.73 20.37 -5.41
N CYS A 76 6.49 20.41 -5.89
CA CYS A 76 5.50 19.36 -5.62
C CYS A 76 5.53 18.33 -6.76
N ILE A 77 5.82 17.08 -6.43
CA ILE A 77 5.86 15.96 -7.37
C ILE A 77 4.75 14.98 -6.99
N LEU A 78 3.95 14.58 -7.97
CA LEU A 78 2.90 13.56 -7.81
C LEU A 78 3.32 12.27 -8.52
N VAL A 79 3.11 11.13 -7.86
CA VAL A 79 3.50 9.82 -8.36
C VAL A 79 2.31 8.87 -8.30
N ASP A 80 2.04 8.19 -9.40
CA ASP A 80 1.14 7.04 -9.42
C ASP A 80 1.90 5.78 -9.03
N ARG A 81 1.51 5.20 -7.91
CA ARG A 81 2.03 3.92 -7.42
C ARG A 81 1.83 2.79 -8.41
N GLU A 82 0.73 2.78 -9.16
CA GLU A 82 0.44 1.69 -10.11
C GLU A 82 1.41 1.72 -11.31
N GLU A 83 1.91 2.90 -11.69
CA GLU A 83 2.93 3.05 -12.73
C GLU A 83 4.37 2.96 -12.18
N ARG A 84 4.60 3.40 -10.94
CA ARG A 84 5.92 3.46 -10.29
C ARG A 84 5.96 2.77 -8.92
N PRO A 85 5.71 1.45 -8.84
CA PRO A 85 5.75 0.72 -7.58
C PRO A 85 7.17 0.66 -6.97
N ASP A 86 8.20 0.85 -7.79
CA ASP A 86 9.59 0.98 -7.35
C ASP A 86 9.80 2.19 -6.44
N LEU A 87 9.25 3.35 -6.82
CA LEU A 87 9.34 4.58 -6.04
C LEU A 87 8.51 4.48 -4.76
N ASP A 88 7.29 3.93 -4.88
CA ASP A 88 6.41 3.68 -3.74
C ASP A 88 7.13 2.88 -2.64
N LEU A 89 7.76 1.77 -3.00
CA LEU A 89 8.50 0.93 -2.05
C LEU A 89 9.64 1.70 -1.37
N ILE A 90 10.46 2.43 -2.14
CA ILE A 90 11.60 3.18 -1.59
C ILE A 90 11.14 4.25 -0.59
N TYR A 91 10.16 5.06 -0.95
CA TYR A 91 9.67 6.13 -0.07
C TYR A 91 8.87 5.59 1.11
N MET A 92 8.15 4.48 0.95
CA MET A 92 7.44 3.81 2.04
C MET A 92 8.42 3.30 3.11
N GLU A 93 9.51 2.65 2.70
CA GLU A 93 10.56 2.20 3.61
C GLU A 93 11.25 3.39 4.29
N ALA A 94 11.52 4.46 3.55
CA ALA A 94 12.07 5.70 4.13
C ALA A 94 11.17 6.26 5.24
N ILE A 95 9.86 6.33 5.02
CA ILE A 95 8.91 6.90 5.99
C ILE A 95 8.79 6.04 7.25
N ARG A 96 8.84 4.72 7.11
CA ARG A 96 8.89 3.80 8.27
C ARG A 96 10.09 4.07 9.18
N MET A 97 11.22 4.48 8.62
CA MET A 97 12.42 4.82 9.41
C MET A 97 12.27 6.08 10.26
N PHE A 98 11.28 6.94 9.98
CA PHE A 98 10.99 8.13 10.79
C PHE A 98 10.04 7.87 11.97
N ASN A 99 9.73 6.62 12.28
CA ASN A 99 8.70 6.23 13.24
C ASN A 99 7.34 6.90 12.95
N GLN A 100 7.02 7.09 11.67
CA GLN A 100 5.75 7.62 11.22
C GLN A 100 4.86 6.49 10.72
N SER A 101 3.55 6.70 10.79
CA SER A 101 2.61 5.87 10.05
C SER A 101 3.00 5.88 8.56
N ALA A 102 2.90 4.72 7.91
CA ALA A 102 3.26 4.54 6.51
C ALA A 102 2.11 3.83 5.77
N GLY A 103 1.73 4.35 4.61
CA GLY A 103 0.49 4.03 3.90
C GLY A 103 0.17 5.13 2.87
N TRP A 104 -1.02 5.10 2.29
CA TRP A 104 -1.41 6.05 1.24
C TRP A 104 -2.51 7.01 1.71
N PRO A 105 -2.50 8.29 1.30
CA PRO A 105 -1.48 8.94 0.46
C PRO A 105 -0.15 9.02 1.20
N LEU A 106 0.95 8.77 0.50
CA LEU A 106 2.28 8.80 1.08
C LEU A 106 2.92 10.16 0.76
N ASN A 107 3.19 10.98 1.77
CA ASN A 107 3.76 12.30 1.61
C ASN A 107 5.20 12.33 2.13
N ALA A 108 6.18 12.30 1.23
CA ALA A 108 7.60 12.34 1.54
C ALA A 108 8.19 13.74 1.28
N PHE A 109 8.76 14.33 2.32
CA PHE A 109 9.52 15.57 2.25
C PHE A 109 10.99 15.25 2.02
N CYS A 110 11.52 15.82 0.95
CA CYS A 110 12.82 15.46 0.43
C CYS A 110 13.69 16.70 0.22
N LEU A 111 15.00 16.50 0.29
CA LEU A 111 15.98 17.45 -0.21
C LEU A 111 15.74 17.70 -1.72
N PRO A 112 16.30 18.78 -2.30
CA PRO A 112 16.15 19.07 -3.74
C PRO A 112 16.61 17.96 -4.69
N ASN A 113 17.46 17.03 -4.21
CA ASN A 113 17.93 15.86 -4.96
C ASN A 113 17.00 14.62 -4.80
N GLY A 114 15.87 14.75 -4.11
CA GLY A 114 14.91 13.67 -3.90
C GLY A 114 15.19 12.76 -2.71
N HIS A 115 16.25 12.98 -1.93
CA HIS A 115 16.51 12.19 -0.72
C HIS A 115 15.50 12.54 0.39
N PRO A 116 14.73 11.56 0.91
CA PRO A 116 13.71 11.80 1.92
C PRO A 116 14.34 12.11 3.28
N PHE A 117 13.83 13.12 3.98
CA PHE A 117 14.24 13.47 5.35
C PHE A 117 13.10 13.45 6.36
N TRP A 118 11.84 13.41 5.91
CA TRP A 118 10.67 13.24 6.77
C TRP A 118 9.46 12.86 5.92
N GLY A 119 8.38 12.37 6.52
CA GLY A 119 7.13 12.14 5.79
C GLY A 119 6.03 11.56 6.66
N GLY A 120 4.89 11.28 6.06
CA GLY A 120 3.77 10.62 6.73
C GLY A 120 2.68 10.25 5.74
N THR A 121 1.53 9.82 6.27
CA THR A 121 0.40 9.40 5.45
C THR A 121 -0.58 10.55 5.22
N TYR A 122 -1.77 10.43 5.80
CA TYR A 122 -2.84 11.40 5.73
C TYR A 122 -2.62 12.52 6.76
N PHE A 123 -2.75 13.76 6.29
CA PHE A 123 -2.78 14.94 7.14
C PHE A 123 -4.09 15.71 6.86
N PRO A 124 -4.93 15.95 7.87
CA PRO A 124 -6.18 16.68 7.67
C PRO A 124 -5.90 18.16 7.39
N LYS A 125 -6.85 18.86 6.76
CA LYS A 125 -6.73 20.31 6.53
C LYS A 125 -6.68 21.10 7.84
N GLU A 126 -7.53 20.71 8.79
CA GLU A 126 -7.72 21.35 10.09
C GLU A 126 -7.48 20.35 11.23
N ASP A 127 -7.42 20.85 12.46
CA ASP A 127 -7.27 19.97 13.63
C ASP A 127 -8.60 19.25 13.89
N VAL A 128 -8.59 17.93 13.70
CA VAL A 128 -9.74 17.06 13.91
C VAL A 128 -9.76 16.39 15.29
N GLY A 129 -8.90 16.83 16.22
CA GLY A 129 -8.86 16.34 17.60
C GLY A 129 -8.30 14.93 17.77
N ARG A 130 -7.60 14.41 16.75
CA ARG A 130 -7.04 13.04 16.73
C ARG A 130 -5.51 12.99 16.91
N GLY A 131 -4.91 14.10 17.36
CA GLY A 131 -3.46 14.21 17.51
C GLY A 131 -2.67 14.29 16.21
N LEU A 132 -3.36 14.41 15.07
CA LEU A 132 -2.73 14.63 13.75
C LEU A 132 -2.53 16.13 13.53
N ALA A 133 -1.31 16.51 13.15
CA ALA A 133 -1.02 17.90 12.81
C ALA A 133 -1.73 18.31 11.50
N PRO A 134 -2.37 19.48 11.44
CA PRO A 134 -2.99 19.97 10.22
C PRO A 134 -1.95 20.18 9.10
N TRP A 135 -2.32 19.82 7.87
CA TRP A 135 -1.45 19.86 6.71
C TRP A 135 -0.79 21.24 6.47
N PRO A 136 -1.49 22.39 6.56
CA PRO A 136 -0.86 23.69 6.43
C PRO A 136 0.21 23.97 7.49
N GLN A 137 0.01 23.48 8.72
CA GLN A 137 0.99 23.63 9.79
C GLN A 137 2.23 22.78 9.55
N VAL A 138 2.05 21.54 9.08
CA VAL A 138 3.15 20.65 8.69
C VAL A 138 3.99 21.31 7.58
N LEU A 139 3.34 21.77 6.50
CA LEU A 139 3.99 22.46 5.39
C LEU A 139 4.81 23.68 5.87
N MET A 140 4.21 24.55 6.68
CA MET A 140 4.87 25.77 7.15
C MET A 140 6.04 25.48 8.11
N ARG A 141 5.90 24.48 8.98
CA ARG A 141 6.99 24.06 9.90
C ARG A 141 8.20 23.56 9.10
N ILE A 142 7.97 22.68 8.12
CA ILE A 142 9.04 22.13 7.29
C ILE A 142 9.69 23.23 6.46
N ALA A 143 8.89 24.08 5.80
CA ALA A 143 9.41 25.17 4.98
C ALA A 143 10.26 26.17 5.80
N THR A 144 9.81 26.49 7.02
CA THR A 144 10.53 27.40 7.92
C THR A 144 11.83 26.77 8.42
N HIS A 145 11.79 25.50 8.82
CA HIS A 145 12.96 24.79 9.32
C HIS A 145 13.99 24.55 8.21
N PHE A 146 13.54 24.26 6.99
CA PHE A 146 14.42 24.03 5.84
C PHE A 146 15.28 25.27 5.55
N LYS A 147 14.69 26.47 5.67
CA LYS A 147 15.41 27.73 5.49
C LYS A 147 16.39 28.05 6.61
N LYS A 148 16.08 27.66 7.85
CA LYS A 148 16.89 27.99 9.04
C LYS A 148 18.01 26.98 9.32
N SER A 149 17.71 25.69 9.14
CA SER A 149 18.51 24.57 9.64
C SER A 149 18.62 23.43 8.62
N ARG A 150 18.92 23.74 7.35
CA ARG A 150 19.04 22.74 6.27
C ARG A 150 19.99 21.58 6.58
N LYS A 151 21.04 21.84 7.38
CA LYS A 151 22.04 20.83 7.74
C LYS A 151 21.41 19.64 8.46
N GLU A 152 20.48 19.88 9.39
CA GLU A 152 19.79 18.81 10.13
C GLU A 152 18.98 17.90 9.20
N PHE A 153 18.31 18.47 8.20
CA PHE A 153 17.60 17.68 7.19
C PHE A 153 18.53 16.91 6.27
N THR A 154 19.72 17.45 6.00
CA THR A 154 20.73 16.76 5.19
C THR A 154 21.29 15.55 5.94
N GLU A 155 21.63 15.74 7.22
CA GLU A 155 22.10 14.65 8.08
C GLU A 155 21.04 13.55 8.21
N ASN A 156 19.76 13.91 8.40
CA ASN A 156 18.68 12.92 8.47
C ASN A 156 18.49 12.18 7.14
N ALA A 157 18.51 12.89 6.01
CA ALA A 157 18.42 12.28 4.69
C ALA A 157 19.57 11.28 4.44
N ASP A 158 20.80 11.65 4.78
CA ASP A 158 21.96 10.79 4.60
C ASP A 158 21.90 9.54 5.50
N HIS A 159 21.33 9.66 6.70
CA HIS A 159 21.08 8.51 7.58
C HIS A 159 20.08 7.54 6.96
N VAL A 160 18.97 8.05 6.43
CA VAL A 160 17.93 7.24 5.78
C VAL A 160 18.48 6.56 4.53
N ILE A 161 19.19 7.28 3.68
CA ILE A 161 19.78 6.71 2.45
C ILE A 161 20.79 5.60 2.79
N ARG A 162 21.63 5.79 3.82
CA ARG A 162 22.54 4.73 4.28
C ARG A 162 21.79 3.51 4.79
N ASN A 163 20.74 3.70 5.58
CA ASN A 163 19.93 2.60 6.11
C ASN A 163 19.16 1.87 5.00
N LEU A 164 18.63 2.59 4.00
CA LEU A 164 17.97 1.98 2.83
C LEU A 164 18.94 1.15 2.00
N ARG A 165 20.17 1.63 1.80
CA ARG A 165 21.23 0.86 1.15
C ARG A 165 21.58 -0.38 1.96
N HIS A 166 21.80 -0.23 3.26
CA HIS A 166 22.11 -1.35 4.14
C HIS A 166 20.96 -2.37 4.25
N ALA A 167 19.70 -1.93 4.21
CA ALA A 167 18.55 -2.84 4.24
C ALA A 167 18.39 -3.63 2.93
N ASN A 168 18.81 -3.04 1.81
CA ASN A 168 18.84 -3.70 0.49
C ASN A 168 20.14 -4.50 0.25
N ASP A 169 21.21 -4.19 0.98
CA ASP A 169 22.40 -5.04 1.07
C ASP A 169 22.01 -6.28 1.89
N ALA A 170 21.72 -7.38 1.18
CA ALA A 170 21.43 -8.65 1.84
C ALA A 170 22.58 -9.01 2.80
N GLU A 171 22.25 -9.61 3.95
CA GLU A 171 23.24 -10.26 4.85
C GLU A 171 24.11 -11.31 4.12
N ILE A 172 23.71 -11.67 2.90
CA ILE A 172 24.43 -12.52 1.97
C ILE A 172 25.24 -11.62 1.04
N SER A 173 26.43 -11.21 1.50
CA SER A 173 27.36 -10.37 0.74
C SER A 173 28.01 -11.13 -0.44
N ASN A 174 27.88 -12.46 -0.48
CA ASN A 174 28.36 -13.33 -1.54
C ASN A 174 27.53 -14.64 -1.64
N THR A 175 27.54 -15.30 -2.80
CA THR A 175 26.79 -16.54 -3.04
C THR A 175 27.15 -17.68 -2.07
N ASP A 176 28.36 -17.68 -1.52
CA ASP A 176 28.86 -18.73 -0.63
C ASP A 176 28.25 -18.66 0.79
N SER A 177 27.69 -17.51 1.16
CA SER A 177 27.03 -17.30 2.46
C SER A 177 25.58 -17.79 2.49
N TRP A 178 25.00 -18.14 1.33
CA TRP A 178 23.65 -18.70 1.25
C TRP A 178 23.57 -20.09 1.90
N LYS A 179 22.54 -20.30 2.72
CA LYS A 179 22.23 -21.60 3.33
C LYS A 179 20.74 -21.88 3.29
N SER A 180 20.35 -23.10 2.90
CA SER A 180 18.95 -23.51 2.81
C SER A 180 18.20 -23.44 4.16
N ASN A 181 18.91 -23.53 5.28
CA ASN A 181 18.34 -23.38 6.63
C ASN A 181 17.78 -21.97 6.89
N LEU A 182 18.19 -20.94 6.13
CA LEU A 182 17.64 -19.60 6.23
C LEU A 182 16.14 -19.58 5.89
N LEU A 183 15.70 -20.41 4.93
CA LEU A 183 14.28 -20.55 4.60
C LEU A 183 13.49 -21.18 5.76
N LEU A 184 14.08 -22.14 6.46
CA LEU A 184 13.46 -22.74 7.65
C LEU A 184 13.34 -21.71 8.77
N LYS A 185 14.41 -20.95 9.05
CA LYS A 185 14.38 -19.87 10.04
C LYS A 185 13.34 -18.81 9.68
N ALA A 186 13.24 -18.42 8.41
CA ALA A 186 12.21 -17.50 7.93
C ALA A 186 10.80 -18.03 8.17
N SER A 187 10.55 -19.32 7.89
CA SER A 187 9.25 -19.95 8.15
C SER A 187 8.90 -19.99 9.63
N GLN A 188 9.88 -20.23 10.52
CA GLN A 188 9.68 -20.21 11.97
C GLN A 188 9.32 -18.80 12.47
N VAL A 189 10.05 -17.78 12.03
CA VAL A 189 9.76 -16.37 12.36
C VAL A 189 8.38 -15.95 11.84
N LEU A 190 8.00 -16.44 10.67
CA LEU A 190 6.69 -16.13 10.11
C LEU A 190 5.56 -16.78 10.92
N CYS A 191 5.70 -18.07 11.25
CA CYS A 191 4.73 -18.77 12.11
C CYS A 191 4.65 -18.17 13.52
N SER A 192 5.75 -17.66 14.09
CA SER A 192 5.71 -17.02 15.41
C SER A 192 4.96 -15.68 15.42
N LYS A 193 4.74 -15.08 14.24
CA LYS A 193 3.94 -13.85 14.06
C LYS A 193 2.50 -14.14 13.63
N HIS A 194 2.12 -15.41 13.51
CA HIS A 194 0.78 -15.79 13.08
C HIS A 194 -0.25 -15.51 14.18
N ASP A 195 -1.38 -14.94 13.79
CA ASP A 195 -2.55 -14.79 14.65
C ASP A 195 -3.33 -16.11 14.65
N ASP A 196 -3.11 -16.96 15.65
CA ASP A 196 -3.77 -18.27 15.73
C ASP A 196 -5.30 -18.18 15.94
N LYS A 197 -5.84 -17.03 16.35
CA LYS A 197 -7.28 -16.82 16.60
C LYS A 197 -8.01 -16.37 15.32
N ASN A 198 -7.49 -15.33 14.68
CA ASN A 198 -8.14 -14.69 13.52
C ASN A 198 -7.41 -14.94 12.20
N GLY A 199 -6.26 -15.61 12.20
CA GLY A 199 -5.46 -15.88 10.99
C GLY A 199 -4.74 -14.64 10.46
N GLY A 200 -3.65 -14.78 9.72
CA GLY A 200 -2.82 -13.67 9.21
C GLY A 200 -1.53 -13.46 10.00
N PHE A 201 -0.70 -12.52 9.55
CA PHE A 201 0.71 -12.39 10.00
C PHE A 201 1.12 -10.97 10.40
N THR A 202 0.15 -10.06 10.49
CA THR A 202 0.36 -8.64 10.83
C THR A 202 -0.74 -8.18 11.77
N PRO A 203 -0.47 -7.18 12.63
CA PRO A 203 -1.51 -6.53 13.41
C PRO A 203 -2.48 -5.75 12.50
N ALA A 204 -3.56 -5.24 13.09
CA ALA A 204 -4.48 -4.31 12.44
C ALA A 204 -3.80 -2.95 12.16
N PRO A 205 -4.12 -2.26 11.05
CA PRO A 205 -4.97 -2.70 9.94
C PRO A 205 -4.37 -3.91 9.20
N LYS A 206 -5.21 -4.90 8.91
CA LYS A 206 -4.77 -6.24 8.54
C LYS A 206 -4.90 -6.47 7.04
N PHE A 207 -3.77 -6.75 6.40
CA PHE A 207 -3.67 -6.97 4.95
C PHE A 207 -3.54 -8.46 4.60
N PRO A 208 -4.19 -8.92 3.52
CA PRO A 208 -3.97 -10.26 2.98
C PRO A 208 -2.50 -10.42 2.58
N SER A 209 -1.86 -11.50 3.03
CA SER A 209 -0.44 -11.75 2.76
C SER A 209 -0.25 -13.01 1.91
N SER A 210 -0.72 -13.00 0.66
CA SER A 210 -0.65 -14.12 -0.28
C SER A 210 0.76 -14.69 -0.45
N THR A 211 1.79 -13.84 -0.53
CA THR A 211 3.19 -14.25 -0.66
C THR A 211 3.72 -15.01 0.56
N LYS A 212 3.33 -14.61 1.78
CA LYS A 212 3.66 -15.32 3.02
C LYS A 212 2.99 -16.70 3.05
N ILE A 213 1.73 -16.78 2.63
CA ILE A 213 0.97 -18.03 2.53
C ILE A 213 1.62 -18.97 1.49
N ASP A 214 1.94 -18.45 0.31
CA ASP A 214 2.56 -19.23 -0.77
C ASP A 214 3.95 -19.73 -0.37
N PHE A 215 4.73 -18.92 0.34
CA PHE A 215 6.02 -19.34 0.90
C PHE A 215 5.84 -20.48 1.90
N LEU A 216 4.90 -20.37 2.84
CA LEU A 216 4.60 -21.42 3.82
C LEU A 216 4.13 -22.71 3.15
N LEU A 217 3.25 -22.61 2.15
CA LEU A 217 2.81 -23.76 1.35
C LEU A 217 3.99 -24.43 0.62
N ALA A 218 4.91 -23.65 0.06
CA ALA A 218 6.08 -24.16 -0.64
C ALA A 218 7.10 -24.82 0.30
N ILE A 219 7.46 -24.18 1.41
CA ILE A 219 8.45 -24.71 2.35
C ILE A 219 7.94 -25.98 3.05
N GLN A 220 6.62 -26.12 3.21
CA GLN A 220 6.01 -27.34 3.76
C GLN A 220 6.27 -28.58 2.90
N GLU A 221 6.55 -28.41 1.60
CA GLU A 221 6.91 -29.52 0.72
C GLU A 221 8.38 -29.96 0.86
N SER A 222 9.20 -29.21 1.62
CA SER A 222 10.61 -29.54 1.85
C SER A 222 10.78 -30.75 2.78
N GLN A 223 11.83 -31.53 2.57
CA GLN A 223 12.17 -32.67 3.44
C GLN A 223 12.42 -32.22 4.89
N SER A 224 13.00 -31.04 5.09
CA SER A 224 13.31 -30.50 6.42
C SER A 224 12.06 -30.24 7.25
N VAL A 225 10.96 -29.79 6.62
CA VAL A 225 9.67 -29.64 7.30
C VAL A 225 8.99 -31.00 7.48
N ARG A 226 8.95 -31.85 6.44
CA ARG A 226 8.30 -33.18 6.51
C ARG A 226 8.91 -34.12 7.56
N LYS A 227 10.21 -33.96 7.88
CA LYS A 227 10.88 -34.72 8.96
C LYS A 227 10.58 -34.16 10.36
N ASN A 228 9.86 -33.03 10.47
CA ASN A 228 9.45 -32.42 11.72
C ASN A 228 7.91 -32.28 11.76
N PRO A 229 7.17 -33.34 12.14
CA PRO A 229 5.71 -33.35 12.11
C PRO A 229 5.05 -32.25 12.96
N THR A 230 5.69 -31.87 14.06
CA THR A 230 5.20 -30.78 14.92
C THR A 230 5.23 -29.45 14.18
N PHE A 231 6.35 -29.14 13.53
CA PHE A 231 6.48 -27.90 12.79
C PHE A 231 5.64 -27.88 11.50
N GLU A 232 5.52 -29.03 10.82
CA GLU A 232 4.61 -29.18 9.69
C GLU A 232 3.16 -28.85 10.07
N LYS A 233 2.68 -29.33 11.22
CA LYS A 233 1.35 -29.00 11.75
C LYS A 233 1.21 -27.51 12.07
N THR A 234 2.25 -26.86 12.59
CA THR A 234 2.25 -25.41 12.84
C THR A 234 2.06 -24.64 11.54
N ILE A 235 2.84 -24.96 10.49
CA ILE A 235 2.72 -24.31 9.18
C ILE A 235 1.32 -24.52 8.60
N ASP A 236 0.83 -25.77 8.64
CA ASP A 236 -0.49 -26.10 8.12
C ASP A 236 -1.59 -25.31 8.82
N ARG A 237 -1.57 -25.26 10.16
CA ARG A 237 -2.50 -24.46 10.95
C ARG A 237 -2.43 -22.98 10.56
N SER A 238 -1.23 -22.41 10.46
CA SER A 238 -1.08 -21.00 10.06
C SER A 238 -1.71 -20.71 8.69
N VAL A 239 -1.49 -21.58 7.71
CA VAL A 239 -2.06 -21.42 6.37
C VAL A 239 -3.58 -21.60 6.38
N GLN A 240 -4.09 -22.67 6.99
CA GLN A 240 -5.53 -22.98 7.00
C GLN A 240 -6.32 -21.90 7.75
N THR A 241 -5.90 -21.56 8.97
CA THR A 241 -6.59 -20.53 9.76
C THR A 241 -6.61 -19.18 9.03
N THR A 242 -5.50 -18.80 8.39
CA THR A 242 -5.44 -17.55 7.61
C THR A 242 -6.42 -17.56 6.43
N LEU A 243 -6.39 -18.62 5.60
CA LEU A 243 -7.26 -18.71 4.42
C LEU A 243 -8.74 -18.82 4.81
N GLU A 244 -9.06 -19.61 5.83
CA GLU A 244 -10.44 -19.78 6.30
C GLU A 244 -10.99 -18.48 6.85
N LYS A 245 -10.26 -17.80 7.73
CA LYS A 245 -10.74 -16.56 8.36
C LYS A 245 -10.91 -15.42 7.36
N MET A 246 -9.99 -15.28 6.40
CA MET A 246 -10.12 -14.30 5.33
C MET A 246 -11.34 -14.58 4.43
N ALA A 247 -11.59 -15.84 4.07
CA ALA A 247 -12.69 -16.21 3.17
C ALA A 247 -14.06 -16.27 3.86
N SER A 248 -14.11 -16.56 5.16
CA SER A 248 -15.36 -16.55 5.94
C SER A 248 -15.70 -15.17 6.50
N GLY A 249 -14.71 -14.28 6.61
CA GLY A 249 -14.87 -12.91 7.09
C GLY A 249 -15.46 -11.97 6.03
N THR A 250 -15.50 -10.68 6.36
CA THR A 250 -16.03 -9.64 5.47
C THR A 250 -15.00 -9.10 4.49
N LEU A 251 -13.72 -9.48 4.64
CA LEU A 251 -12.69 -9.22 3.65
C LEU A 251 -13.06 -9.82 2.29
N PHE A 252 -13.67 -11.00 2.27
CA PHE A 252 -14.20 -11.60 1.05
C PHE A 252 -15.62 -11.10 0.78
N ASP A 253 -15.86 -10.58 -0.42
CA ASP A 253 -17.19 -10.19 -0.85
C ASP A 253 -18.01 -11.43 -1.21
N HIS A 254 -18.89 -11.84 -0.29
CA HIS A 254 -19.75 -13.01 -0.47
C HIS A 254 -20.80 -12.82 -1.58
N VAL A 255 -21.14 -11.58 -1.92
CA VAL A 255 -22.18 -11.24 -2.92
C VAL A 255 -21.58 -11.25 -4.32
N ASN A 256 -20.56 -10.42 -4.59
CA ASN A 256 -19.99 -10.30 -5.94
C ASN A 256 -18.73 -11.13 -6.16
N GLY A 257 -18.08 -11.60 -5.10
CA GLY A 257 -16.77 -12.25 -5.17
C GLY A 257 -15.62 -11.26 -5.15
N GLY A 258 -14.41 -11.80 -5.03
CA GLY A 258 -13.21 -11.00 -4.83
C GLY A 258 -13.01 -10.58 -3.37
N PHE A 259 -11.78 -10.22 -3.06
CA PHE A 259 -11.33 -9.75 -1.75
C PHE A 259 -11.14 -8.24 -1.81
N PHE A 260 -11.61 -7.59 -0.75
CA PHE A 260 -11.30 -6.22 -0.42
C PHE A 260 -9.83 -6.06 -0.03
N ARG A 261 -9.34 -4.83 -0.07
CA ARG A 261 -7.91 -4.52 0.09
C ARG A 261 -7.37 -4.92 1.46
N TYR A 262 -8.08 -4.59 2.53
CA TYR A 262 -7.69 -4.87 3.91
C TYR A 262 -8.87 -4.68 4.88
N CYS A 263 -8.70 -5.08 6.13
CA CYS A 263 -9.62 -4.74 7.22
C CYS A 263 -8.96 -3.81 8.24
N VAL A 264 -9.72 -2.89 8.81
CA VAL A 264 -9.21 -1.99 9.87
C VAL A 264 -9.02 -2.69 11.20
N ASP A 265 -9.71 -3.81 11.41
CA ASP A 265 -9.66 -4.64 12.61
C ASP A 265 -8.80 -5.91 12.40
N ASP A 266 -8.57 -6.63 13.49
CA ASP A 266 -7.78 -7.86 13.50
C ASP A 266 -8.57 -9.13 13.15
N ALA A 267 -9.91 -9.06 13.18
CA ALA A 267 -10.83 -10.17 13.03
C ALA A 267 -11.41 -10.31 11.61
N TRP A 268 -10.99 -9.45 10.67
CA TRP A 268 -11.46 -9.39 9.29
C TRP A 268 -12.95 -9.02 9.17
N GLN A 269 -13.41 -8.04 9.96
CA GLN A 269 -14.83 -7.68 10.07
C GLN A 269 -15.20 -6.34 9.41
N SER A 270 -14.26 -5.41 9.31
CA SER A 270 -14.48 -4.04 8.82
C SER A 270 -13.57 -3.77 7.62
N PRO A 271 -14.00 -4.09 6.39
CA PRO A 271 -13.17 -3.98 5.20
C PRO A 271 -13.08 -2.54 4.70
N HIS A 272 -11.94 -2.22 4.09
CA HIS A 272 -11.86 -1.10 3.16
C HIS A 272 -12.21 -1.58 1.76
N PHE A 273 -13.25 -0.98 1.18
CA PHE A 273 -14.04 -1.53 0.07
C PHE A 273 -13.36 -1.49 -1.31
N GLU A 274 -12.11 -1.07 -1.37
CA GLU A 274 -11.28 -1.16 -2.56
C GLU A 274 -11.00 -2.61 -2.93
N LYS A 275 -10.97 -2.94 -4.23
CA LYS A 275 -10.51 -4.24 -4.72
C LYS A 275 -9.43 -4.07 -5.78
N MET A 276 -8.26 -4.67 -5.55
CA MET A 276 -7.14 -4.65 -6.51
C MET A 276 -7.07 -5.97 -7.26
N LEU A 277 -6.89 -5.90 -8.59
CA LEU A 277 -6.68 -7.11 -9.41
C LEU A 277 -5.46 -7.88 -8.95
N ALA A 278 -4.35 -7.19 -8.67
CA ALA A 278 -3.09 -7.82 -8.29
C ALA A 278 -3.22 -8.66 -7.00
N ASP A 279 -3.89 -8.14 -5.97
CA ASP A 279 -4.11 -8.90 -4.73
C ASP A 279 -4.99 -10.11 -4.98
N ASN A 280 -6.09 -9.93 -5.71
CA ASN A 280 -7.05 -10.97 -6.02
C ASN A 280 -6.44 -12.09 -6.87
N ALA A 281 -5.61 -11.75 -7.86
CA ALA A 281 -4.88 -12.72 -8.67
C ALA A 281 -3.93 -13.57 -7.81
N LEU A 282 -3.19 -12.94 -6.89
CA LEU A 282 -2.32 -13.66 -5.97
C LEU A 282 -3.11 -14.54 -5.00
N LEU A 283 -4.25 -14.06 -4.49
CA LEU A 283 -5.12 -14.84 -3.62
C LEU A 283 -5.76 -16.02 -4.35
N ILE A 284 -6.15 -15.89 -5.62
CA ILE A 284 -6.59 -17.03 -6.45
C ILE A 284 -5.52 -18.14 -6.42
N SER A 285 -4.25 -17.80 -6.62
CA SER A 285 -3.14 -18.75 -6.53
C SER A 285 -3.04 -19.39 -5.14
N SER A 286 -3.02 -18.60 -4.07
CA SER A 286 -2.89 -19.10 -2.70
C SER A 286 -4.04 -20.01 -2.29
N TYR A 287 -5.29 -19.62 -2.56
CA TYR A 287 -6.46 -20.43 -2.27
C TYR A 287 -6.52 -21.70 -3.13
N SER A 288 -6.10 -21.64 -4.41
CA SER A 288 -6.02 -22.83 -5.27
C SER A 288 -5.01 -23.85 -4.74
N LYS A 289 -3.83 -23.38 -4.28
CA LYS A 289 -2.82 -24.24 -3.65
C LYS A 289 -3.32 -24.81 -2.32
N GLY A 290 -4.00 -24.00 -1.51
CA GLY A 290 -4.66 -24.44 -0.27
C GLY A 290 -5.73 -25.51 -0.54
N TYR A 291 -6.57 -25.32 -1.56
CA TYR A 291 -7.60 -26.27 -1.95
C TYR A 291 -7.00 -27.59 -2.42
N ARG A 292 -5.92 -27.54 -3.23
CA ARG A 292 -5.21 -28.76 -3.65
C ARG A 292 -4.72 -29.59 -2.45
N LYS A 293 -4.32 -28.93 -1.36
CA LYS A 293 -3.75 -29.58 -0.18
C LYS A 293 -4.79 -30.15 0.79
N ARG A 294 -5.86 -29.40 1.09
CA ARG A 294 -6.86 -29.77 2.12
C ARG A 294 -8.28 -30.02 1.60
N ARG A 295 -8.54 -29.76 0.31
CA ARG A 295 -9.85 -29.90 -0.33
C ARG A 295 -11.00 -29.19 0.39
N ASN A 296 -10.70 -28.12 1.13
CA ASN A 296 -11.71 -27.31 1.82
C ASN A 296 -12.65 -26.62 0.80
N PRO A 297 -13.97 -26.92 0.79
CA PRO A 297 -14.91 -26.33 -0.17
C PRO A 297 -14.95 -24.79 -0.17
N LEU A 298 -14.71 -24.15 0.99
CA LEU A 298 -14.66 -22.69 1.10
C LEU A 298 -13.57 -22.08 0.21
N PHE A 299 -12.43 -22.76 0.06
CA PHE A 299 -11.33 -22.26 -0.77
C PHE A 299 -11.67 -22.34 -2.25
N LYS A 300 -12.33 -23.43 -2.67
CA LYS A 300 -12.85 -23.56 -4.03
C LYS A 300 -13.89 -22.46 -4.31
N TYR A 301 -14.81 -22.25 -3.38
CA TYR A 301 -15.83 -21.21 -3.48
C TYR A 301 -15.20 -19.82 -3.66
N ALA A 302 -14.23 -19.46 -2.82
CA ALA A 302 -13.52 -18.18 -2.92
C ALA A 302 -12.82 -18.02 -4.27
N VAL A 303 -12.14 -19.05 -4.77
CA VAL A 303 -11.47 -19.02 -6.09
C VAL A 303 -12.47 -18.80 -7.23
N GLU A 304 -13.54 -19.59 -7.28
CA GLU A 304 -14.52 -19.52 -8.38
C GLU A 304 -15.23 -18.15 -8.42
N LYS A 305 -15.62 -17.62 -7.25
CA LYS A 305 -16.23 -16.29 -7.15
C LYS A 305 -15.24 -15.17 -7.49
N THR A 306 -13.99 -15.24 -7.04
CA THR A 306 -13.00 -14.21 -7.36
C THR A 306 -12.64 -14.20 -8.85
N ILE A 307 -12.55 -15.37 -9.50
CA ILE A 307 -12.36 -15.45 -10.95
C ILE A 307 -13.56 -14.81 -11.67
N ARG A 308 -14.79 -15.17 -11.28
CA ARG A 308 -16.00 -14.59 -11.88
C ARG A 308 -16.02 -13.07 -11.73
N TRP A 309 -15.75 -12.56 -10.53
CA TRP A 309 -15.65 -11.12 -10.27
C TRP A 309 -14.62 -10.45 -11.19
N ALA A 310 -13.40 -11.00 -11.29
CA ALA A 310 -12.35 -10.41 -12.11
C ALA A 310 -12.77 -10.30 -13.59
N PHE A 311 -13.37 -11.35 -14.16
CA PHE A 311 -13.84 -11.31 -15.55
C PHE A 311 -15.04 -10.40 -15.76
N THR A 312 -16.02 -10.40 -14.84
CA THR A 312 -17.25 -9.61 -14.97
C THR A 312 -17.02 -8.11 -14.75
N ASN A 313 -16.17 -7.76 -13.78
CA ASN A 313 -16.03 -6.38 -13.31
C ASN A 313 -14.79 -5.66 -13.84
N LEU A 314 -13.71 -6.41 -14.15
CA LEU A 314 -12.45 -5.83 -14.60
C LEU A 314 -12.06 -6.28 -16.01
N GLY A 315 -12.64 -7.36 -16.53
CA GLY A 315 -12.32 -7.90 -17.84
C GLY A 315 -12.89 -7.07 -18.99
N SER A 316 -12.06 -6.87 -20.01
CA SER A 316 -12.40 -6.27 -21.30
C SER A 316 -11.81 -7.14 -22.41
N PRO A 317 -12.61 -7.63 -23.37
CA PRO A 317 -12.11 -8.42 -24.50
C PRO A 317 -11.04 -7.70 -25.33
N GLU A 318 -11.06 -6.36 -25.36
CA GLU A 318 -10.14 -5.55 -26.17
C GLU A 318 -8.96 -5.01 -25.36
N GLN A 319 -9.15 -4.71 -24.07
CA GLN A 319 -8.18 -3.97 -23.25
C GLN A 319 -7.53 -4.82 -22.15
N GLY A 320 -7.91 -6.09 -22.02
CA GLY A 320 -7.40 -6.98 -20.97
C GLY A 320 -8.15 -6.79 -19.66
N PHE A 321 -7.47 -6.42 -18.58
CA PHE A 321 -8.10 -6.21 -17.27
C PHE A 321 -7.79 -4.83 -16.71
N GLY A 322 -8.79 -4.20 -16.10
CA GLY A 322 -8.58 -3.03 -15.23
C GLY A 322 -7.78 -3.38 -13.97
N SER A 323 -7.04 -2.41 -13.42
CA SER A 323 -6.15 -2.62 -12.27
C SER A 323 -6.90 -2.75 -10.94
N SER A 324 -8.01 -2.02 -10.77
CA SER A 324 -8.72 -1.92 -9.49
C SER A 324 -10.17 -1.47 -9.64
N ILE A 325 -10.92 -1.61 -8.55
CA ILE A 325 -12.24 -0.99 -8.33
C ILE A 325 -12.11 -0.01 -7.16
N SER A 326 -12.51 1.24 -7.38
CA SER A 326 -12.59 2.30 -6.38
C SER A 326 -13.39 1.86 -5.15
N SER A 327 -12.96 2.26 -3.96
CA SER A 327 -13.77 2.09 -2.74
C SER A 327 -14.93 3.09 -2.65
N GLU A 328 -14.88 4.20 -3.40
CA GLU A 328 -15.89 5.27 -3.37
C GLU A 328 -16.80 5.24 -4.60
N VAL A 329 -18.10 5.50 -4.37
CA VAL A 329 -19.06 5.95 -5.38
C VAL A 329 -19.73 7.22 -4.87
N ASN A 330 -19.76 8.28 -5.68
CA ASN A 330 -20.28 9.60 -5.29
C ASN A 330 -19.70 10.11 -3.95
N GLN A 331 -18.40 9.90 -3.72
CA GLN A 331 -17.67 10.29 -2.50
C GLN A 331 -18.04 9.52 -1.22
N PHE A 332 -18.86 8.46 -1.33
CA PHE A 332 -19.19 7.58 -0.21
C PHE A 332 -18.44 6.26 -0.34
N GLU A 333 -17.59 5.96 0.64
CA GLU A 333 -16.89 4.68 0.71
C GLU A 333 -17.90 3.54 0.93
N GLY A 334 -17.78 2.48 0.15
CA GLY A 334 -18.60 1.27 0.27
C GLY A 334 -20.02 1.39 -0.30
N ALA A 335 -20.40 2.53 -0.89
CA ALA A 335 -21.77 2.75 -1.36
C ALA A 335 -22.24 1.77 -2.44
N GLN A 336 -21.33 1.18 -3.22
CA GLN A 336 -21.62 0.13 -4.21
C GLN A 336 -21.89 -1.26 -3.60
N TYR A 337 -21.71 -1.39 -2.28
CA TYR A 337 -21.90 -2.63 -1.50
C TYR A 337 -23.03 -2.48 -0.48
N LEU A 338 -23.98 -1.57 -0.76
CA LEU A 338 -25.24 -1.48 -0.03
C LEU A 338 -26.30 -2.25 -0.82
N TRP A 339 -26.98 -3.18 -0.15
CA TRP A 339 -28.02 -3.99 -0.76
C TRP A 339 -29.31 -3.91 0.04
N SER A 340 -30.42 -3.81 -0.66
CA SER A 340 -31.73 -4.08 -0.09
C SER A 340 -31.89 -5.59 0.16
N LYS A 341 -32.80 -5.95 1.06
CA LYS A 341 -33.13 -7.36 1.30
C LYS A 341 -33.65 -8.03 0.02
N GLU A 342 -34.45 -7.32 -0.77
CA GLU A 342 -34.98 -7.82 -2.05
C GLU A 342 -33.87 -8.06 -3.07
N GLU A 343 -32.84 -7.21 -3.12
CA GLU A 343 -31.68 -7.39 -4.00
C GLU A 343 -30.85 -8.62 -3.63
N LEU A 344 -30.71 -8.92 -2.34
CA LEU A 344 -30.00 -10.12 -1.86
C LEU A 344 -30.79 -11.42 -2.05
N LEU A 345 -32.11 -11.35 -2.23
CA LEU A 345 -32.97 -12.51 -2.43
C LEU A 345 -33.18 -12.88 -3.91
N ARG A 346 -32.72 -12.03 -4.84
CA ARG A 346 -32.70 -12.31 -6.28
C ARG A 346 -31.45 -13.11 -6.64
#